data_AF-M6CUI3-F1
#
_entry.id   AF-M6CUI3-F1
#
_cell.length_a   1.000
_cell.length_b   1.000
_cell.length_c   1.000
_cell.angle_alpha   90.00
_cell.angle_beta   90.00
_cell.angle_gamma   90.00
#
_symmetry.space_group_name_H-M   'P 1'
#
loop_
_entity.id
_entity.type
_entity.pdbx_description
1 polymer ?
#
loop_
_entity_poly.entity_id
_entity_poly.type
_entity_poly.pdbx_seq_one_letter_code
_entity_poly.pdbx_strand_id
1 'polypeptide(L)'
;MKDQSNKNNLPEDLVSDLKIGRRRIETKSQGWFDLASIEEVKITSIQIGPFGSKENGQYHTEAVGLVKDTEHYEIYPEALIWLPRLEMYGAWDSSHDELHVFPDKTWTDMKSNLIPYIEAQWGSYKGKDKIQHLIVKHPNKYPGAFDFIEYDLINAVKNISASECLIFLKKHEQAILRHPGSISLESDYTALAKVYYILGINNPNEENEWREKCRTILNYHPKGRFYHEKETAAICSWISADFGIQIFQKLLDKGKKQPEYAGGADLISALFNDHPKIDSQIVKLAENPNYAPHLIRCLETAERWGLTLSNDELRKNRKALNSIADVILQIRNLILSAPEGSYPAKEIHLVRSKNVADRISKGWEHLKKKEYSKTEEFVRSALADYPEDAQALFLEARLYWLSSGSAETGMNRARENLLKATRFDTAGIGKLYNMIGCALDELGRYEEAIQTFQQAAEIDHQESIYPANLAEMYWKIGDKQTAAKYARKAKSLGSRLEIVETIFRET
;
A
#
# COMPACT_ATOMS: atom_id res chain seq x y z
N MET A 1 3.34 23.40 21.56
CA MET A 1 4.18 24.53 22.02
C MET A 1 5.65 24.48 21.55
N LYS A 2 6.06 23.55 20.67
CA LYS A 2 7.45 23.46 20.15
C LYS A 2 7.65 24.03 18.73
N ASP A 3 6.60 24.49 18.05
CA ASP A 3 6.69 25.00 16.67
C ASP A 3 7.10 26.48 16.55
N GLN A 4 7.24 27.18 17.69
CA GLN A 4 7.54 28.61 17.73
C GLN A 4 9.03 28.93 17.95
N SER A 5 9.89 27.96 18.31
CA SER A 5 11.28 28.28 18.66
C SER A 5 12.16 28.63 17.46
N ASN A 6 11.90 28.11 16.26
CA ASN A 6 12.74 28.38 15.08
C ASN A 6 12.24 29.57 14.23
N LYS A 7 10.98 29.99 14.37
CA LYS A 7 10.53 31.31 13.87
C LYS A 7 11.17 32.48 14.63
N ASN A 8 11.76 32.22 15.81
CA ASN A 8 12.41 33.24 16.63
C ASN A 8 13.84 33.61 16.17
N ASN A 9 14.39 32.98 15.12
CA ASN A 9 15.72 33.31 14.59
C ASN A 9 15.67 33.94 13.19
N LEU A 10 14.59 34.67 12.89
CA LEU A 10 14.47 35.47 11.67
C LEU A 10 15.01 36.89 11.92
N PRO A 11 15.70 37.52 10.94
CA PRO A 11 16.15 38.90 11.07
C PRO A 11 14.98 39.87 11.31
N GLU A 12 15.19 40.86 12.17
CA GLU A 12 14.12 41.80 12.59
C GLU A 12 13.54 42.58 11.40
N ASP A 13 14.40 42.95 10.45
CA ASP A 13 13.99 43.70 9.25
C ASP A 13 13.14 42.84 8.29
N LEU A 14 13.42 41.53 8.19
CA LEU A 14 12.53 40.56 7.54
C LEU A 14 11.19 40.45 8.27
N VAL A 15 11.21 40.23 9.59
CA VAL A 15 9.98 40.04 10.39
C VAL A 15 9.07 41.26 10.29
N SER A 16 9.64 42.47 10.35
CA SER A 16 8.86 43.71 10.22
C SER A 16 8.17 43.80 8.86
N ASP A 17 8.84 43.37 7.80
CA ASP A 17 8.35 43.48 6.43
C ASP A 17 7.32 42.39 6.09
N LEU A 18 7.47 41.17 6.63
CA LEU A 18 6.51 40.06 6.43
C LEU A 18 5.17 40.27 7.17
N LYS A 19 5.12 41.14 8.19
CA LYS A 19 3.87 41.51 8.88
C LYS A 19 2.96 42.42 8.05
N ILE A 20 3.50 43.12 7.06
CA ILE A 20 2.76 44.10 6.25
C ILE A 20 1.85 43.39 5.23
N GLY A 21 2.14 42.13 4.89
CA GLY A 21 1.29 41.27 4.06
C GLY A 21 1.98 40.73 2.81
N ARG A 22 1.20 40.01 1.98
CA ARG A 22 1.67 39.27 0.80
C ARG A 22 2.09 40.22 -0.33
N ARG A 23 3.22 39.90 -0.97
CA ARG A 23 3.72 40.57 -2.17
C ARG A 23 3.97 39.54 -3.26
N ARG A 24 3.39 39.79 -4.43
CA ARG A 24 3.66 39.01 -5.65
C ARG A 24 4.88 39.58 -6.34
N ILE A 25 5.80 38.71 -6.70
CA ILE A 25 7.04 39.02 -7.42
C ILE A 25 6.90 38.43 -8.82
N GLU A 26 6.80 39.27 -9.83
CA GLU A 26 6.72 38.83 -11.23
C GLU A 26 8.12 38.79 -11.84
N THR A 27 8.51 37.62 -12.34
CA THR A 27 9.79 37.45 -13.03
C THR A 27 9.60 37.53 -14.55
N LYS A 28 10.70 37.67 -15.29
CA LYS A 28 10.63 37.75 -16.76
C LYS A 28 10.42 36.39 -17.44
N SER A 29 10.80 35.29 -16.78
CA SER A 29 10.88 33.97 -17.43
C SER A 29 10.46 32.79 -16.56
N GLN A 30 10.34 32.97 -15.25
CA GLN A 30 10.08 31.91 -14.28
C GLN A 30 8.66 32.00 -13.68
N GLY A 31 7.80 32.84 -14.26
CA GLY A 31 6.46 33.13 -13.77
C GLY A 31 6.46 34.05 -12.53
N TRP A 32 5.41 33.97 -11.72
CA TRP A 32 5.29 34.72 -10.46
C TRP A 32 5.58 33.87 -9.21
N PHE A 33 6.05 34.56 -8.15
CA PHE A 33 6.31 34.01 -6.83
C PHE A 33 5.59 34.86 -5.77
N ASP A 34 4.79 34.23 -4.92
CA ASP A 34 4.14 34.92 -3.80
C ASP A 34 5.00 34.79 -2.54
N LEU A 35 5.38 35.93 -1.97
CA LEU A 35 6.10 35.97 -0.70
C LEU A 35 5.17 35.55 0.46
N ALA A 36 5.67 34.67 1.31
CA ALA A 36 4.95 34.19 2.50
C ALA A 36 4.77 35.32 3.54
N SER A 37 3.63 35.36 4.22
CA SER A 37 3.52 36.12 5.48
C SER A 37 4.33 35.43 6.60
N ILE A 38 4.50 36.11 7.73
CA ILE A 38 5.21 35.55 8.89
C ILE A 38 4.54 34.28 9.46
N GLU A 39 3.23 34.15 9.31
CA GLU A 39 2.47 32.95 9.66
C GLU A 39 2.69 31.83 8.64
N GLU A 40 2.95 32.18 7.38
CA GLU A 40 3.04 31.27 6.23
C GLU A 40 4.46 30.79 5.91
N VAL A 41 5.52 31.39 6.49
CA VAL A 41 6.89 30.90 6.31
C VAL A 41 7.00 29.43 6.72
N LYS A 42 7.77 28.67 5.94
CA LYS A 42 7.94 27.23 6.14
C LYS A 42 9.35 26.91 6.62
N ILE A 43 9.46 26.11 7.67
CA ILE A 43 10.72 25.47 8.02
C ILE A 43 10.93 24.32 7.03
N THR A 44 12.12 24.25 6.45
CA THR A 44 12.51 23.24 5.47
C THR A 44 13.95 22.79 5.71
N SER A 45 14.38 21.75 5.00
CA SER A 45 15.74 21.21 5.04
C SER A 45 16.32 21.26 3.64
N ILE A 46 17.48 21.90 3.50
CA ILE A 46 18.22 22.02 2.25
C ILE A 46 19.28 20.94 2.20
N GLN A 47 19.24 20.17 1.13
CA GLN A 47 20.21 19.14 0.81
C GLN A 47 21.30 19.70 -0.12
N ILE A 48 22.58 19.46 0.22
CA ILE A 48 23.73 19.85 -0.62
C ILE A 48 24.81 18.77 -0.70
N GLY A 49 25.54 18.75 -1.81
CA GLY A 49 26.59 17.74 -2.05
C GLY A 49 26.02 16.42 -2.56
N PRO A 50 26.68 15.27 -2.33
CA PRO A 50 28.01 15.12 -1.72
C PRO A 50 29.07 15.85 -2.54
N PHE A 51 30.15 16.29 -1.89
CA PHE A 51 31.23 17.05 -2.55
C PHE A 51 32.40 16.15 -2.98
N GLY A 52 32.51 14.96 -2.38
CA GLY A 52 33.53 13.96 -2.73
C GLY A 52 32.94 12.59 -3.04
N SER A 53 33.50 11.90 -4.03
CA SER A 53 33.06 10.55 -4.44
C SER A 53 33.23 9.44 -3.40
N LYS A 54 33.90 9.74 -2.27
CA LYS A 54 34.07 8.84 -1.12
C LYS A 54 33.09 9.11 0.01
N GLU A 55 32.33 10.20 -0.04
CA GLU A 55 31.33 10.53 0.96
C GLU A 55 30.10 9.64 0.74
N ASN A 56 29.77 8.82 1.74
CA ASN A 56 28.60 7.94 1.70
C ASN A 56 27.45 8.57 2.50
N GLY A 57 27.03 9.75 2.08
CA GLY A 57 26.00 10.53 2.74
C GLY A 57 25.85 11.90 2.13
N GLN A 58 25.00 12.70 2.77
CA GLN A 58 24.57 13.98 2.27
C GLN A 58 24.64 15.04 3.37
N TYR A 59 24.90 16.29 2.99
CA TYR A 59 24.84 17.41 3.92
C TYR A 59 23.48 18.08 3.90
N HIS A 60 22.98 18.39 5.09
CA HIS A 60 21.70 19.05 5.30
C HIS A 60 21.85 20.32 6.13
N THR A 61 21.06 21.34 5.82
CA THR A 61 20.87 22.49 6.70
C THR A 61 19.42 22.89 6.81
N GLU A 62 18.99 23.27 8.01
CA GLU A 62 17.69 23.88 8.21
C GLU A 62 17.67 25.24 7.49
N ALA A 63 16.52 25.54 6.89
CA ALA A 63 16.23 26.81 6.27
C ALA A 63 14.80 27.24 6.61
N VAL A 64 14.55 28.55 6.54
CA VAL A 64 13.21 29.12 6.54
C VAL A 64 12.91 29.62 5.14
N GLY A 65 11.99 28.93 4.46
CA GLY A 65 11.50 29.31 3.15
C GLY A 65 10.54 30.49 3.19
N LEU A 66 10.81 31.46 2.33
CA LEU A 66 10.14 32.76 2.28
C LEU A 66 9.14 32.86 1.13
N VAL A 67 9.09 31.84 0.26
CA VAL A 67 8.10 31.75 -0.83
C VAL A 67 6.96 30.84 -0.40
N LYS A 68 5.73 31.26 -0.68
CA LYS A 68 4.52 30.50 -0.38
C LYS A 68 4.07 29.65 -1.56
N ASP A 69 3.82 30.32 -2.68
CA ASP A 69 3.22 29.75 -3.88
C ASP A 69 3.98 30.27 -5.10
N THR A 70 3.96 29.46 -6.17
CA THR A 70 4.60 29.78 -7.45
C THR A 70 3.67 29.46 -8.60
N GLU A 71 3.90 30.10 -9.76
CA GLU A 71 3.11 29.83 -10.96
C GLU A 71 3.38 28.45 -11.59
N HIS A 72 4.65 28.03 -11.60
CA HIS A 72 5.11 26.87 -12.38
C HIS A 72 5.70 25.74 -11.54
N TYR A 73 6.05 25.99 -10.27
CA TYR A 73 6.84 25.08 -9.43
C TYR A 73 6.06 24.58 -8.20
N GLU A 74 4.73 24.66 -8.25
CA GLU A 74 3.86 24.36 -7.11
C GLU A 74 4.30 25.12 -5.84
N ILE A 75 4.40 24.41 -4.70
CA ILE A 75 4.90 24.97 -3.45
C ILE A 75 6.42 24.78 -3.39
N TYR A 76 7.17 25.84 -3.69
CA TYR A 76 8.64 25.84 -3.69
C TYR A 76 9.20 26.91 -2.73
N PRO A 77 9.13 26.67 -1.41
CA PRO A 77 9.55 27.66 -0.41
C PRO A 77 11.05 27.92 -0.43
N GLU A 78 11.85 27.01 -1.00
CA GLU A 78 13.30 27.08 -1.08
C GLU A 78 13.83 28.04 -2.16
N ALA A 79 12.94 28.57 -3.01
CA ALA A 79 13.31 29.55 -4.04
C ALA A 79 13.94 30.83 -3.47
N LEU A 80 13.58 31.18 -2.22
CA LEU A 80 14.24 32.19 -1.42
C LEU A 80 14.18 31.80 0.05
N ILE A 81 15.33 31.72 0.70
CA ILE A 81 15.46 31.17 2.05
C ILE A 81 16.28 32.07 2.97
N TRP A 82 15.98 31.97 4.26
CA TRP A 82 16.88 32.36 5.34
C TRP A 82 17.53 31.11 5.94
N LEU A 83 18.84 31.14 6.17
CA LEU A 83 19.62 30.04 6.73
C LEU A 83 20.09 30.41 8.13
N PRO A 84 19.41 29.97 9.20
CA PRO A 84 19.68 30.43 10.56
C PRO A 84 21.11 30.15 11.04
N ARG A 85 21.70 29.01 10.66
CA ARG A 85 23.06 28.63 11.08
C ARG A 85 24.18 29.26 10.24
N LEU A 86 23.84 29.79 9.07
CA LEU A 86 24.76 30.57 8.25
C LEU A 86 24.60 32.08 8.49
N GLU A 87 23.47 32.49 9.08
CA GLU A 87 23.04 33.88 9.22
C GLU A 87 23.02 34.60 7.86
N MET A 88 22.55 33.89 6.82
CA MET A 88 22.57 34.36 5.43
C MET A 88 21.26 34.05 4.72
N TYR A 89 20.92 34.89 3.74
CA TYR A 89 19.91 34.55 2.74
C TYR A 89 20.50 33.68 1.65
N GLY A 90 19.64 32.93 0.97
CA GLY A 90 20.04 32.11 -0.17
C GLY A 90 18.89 31.73 -1.09
N ALA A 91 19.22 30.97 -2.12
CA ALA A 91 18.32 30.25 -2.99
C ALA A 91 18.90 28.84 -3.22
N TRP A 92 18.04 27.83 -3.23
CA TRP A 92 18.47 26.45 -3.47
C TRP A 92 18.09 26.03 -4.88
N ASP A 93 19.02 25.37 -5.59
CA ASP A 93 18.73 24.65 -6.82
C ASP A 93 18.54 23.16 -6.48
N SER A 94 17.28 22.76 -6.37
CA SER A 94 16.90 21.38 -6.09
C SER A 94 17.26 20.38 -7.20
N SER A 95 17.54 20.83 -8.43
CA SER A 95 17.90 19.95 -9.54
C SER A 95 19.37 19.52 -9.48
N HIS A 96 20.21 20.30 -8.81
CA HIS A 96 21.66 20.07 -8.71
C HIS A 96 22.16 19.97 -7.26
N ASP A 97 21.26 20.01 -6.26
CA ASP A 97 21.60 20.07 -4.83
C ASP A 97 22.58 21.23 -4.52
N GLU A 98 22.42 22.37 -5.21
CA GLU A 98 23.31 23.54 -5.07
C GLU A 98 22.67 24.62 -4.21
N LEU A 99 23.37 25.02 -3.13
CA LEU A 99 22.96 26.15 -2.30
C LEU A 99 23.71 27.42 -2.69
N HIS A 100 22.98 28.40 -3.20
CA HIS A 100 23.48 29.73 -3.49
C HIS A 100 23.22 30.63 -2.28
N VAL A 101 24.28 31.12 -1.64
CA VAL A 101 24.18 32.06 -0.50
C VAL A 101 24.51 33.48 -0.92
N PHE A 102 23.97 34.45 -0.19
CA PHE A 102 24.14 35.89 -0.42
C PHE A 102 24.87 36.53 0.76
N PRO A 103 26.23 36.53 0.78
CA PRO A 103 27.00 37.13 1.85
C PRO A 103 26.76 38.64 1.95
N ASP A 104 26.82 39.17 3.17
CA ASP A 104 26.74 40.60 3.47
C ASP A 104 25.46 41.29 2.95
N LYS A 105 24.35 40.54 2.86
CA LYS A 105 23.02 41.06 2.48
C LYS A 105 22.03 41.00 3.63
N THR A 106 21.38 42.12 3.89
CA THR A 106 20.21 42.21 4.79
C THR A 106 18.92 42.11 3.99
N TRP A 107 17.79 41.86 4.66
CA TRP A 107 16.50 41.90 3.99
C TRP A 107 16.22 43.29 3.40
N THR A 108 16.62 44.34 4.11
CA THR A 108 16.48 45.73 3.67
C THR A 108 17.19 46.00 2.35
N ASP A 109 18.38 45.40 2.13
CA ASP A 109 19.11 45.50 0.86
C ASP A 109 18.35 44.80 -0.28
N MET A 110 17.73 43.67 0.02
CA MET A 110 17.14 42.76 -0.97
C MET A 110 15.71 43.15 -1.36
N LYS A 111 14.89 43.63 -0.40
CA LYS A 111 13.42 43.72 -0.55
C LYS A 111 12.93 44.69 -1.63
N SER A 112 13.78 45.60 -2.09
CA SER A 112 13.46 46.53 -3.18
C SER A 112 13.39 45.81 -4.54
N ASN A 113 14.13 44.71 -4.71
CA ASN A 113 14.09 43.87 -5.89
C ASN A 113 14.59 42.45 -5.56
N LEU A 114 13.65 41.53 -5.32
CA LEU A 114 13.95 40.14 -4.94
C LEU A 114 14.25 39.22 -6.12
N ILE A 115 13.96 39.64 -7.36
CA ILE A 115 14.05 38.78 -8.54
C ILE A 115 15.49 38.25 -8.76
N PRO A 116 16.56 39.07 -8.67
CA PRO A 116 17.93 38.59 -8.83
C PRO A 116 18.36 37.51 -7.84
N TYR A 117 17.76 37.51 -6.64
CA TYR A 117 18.05 36.55 -5.59
C TYR A 117 17.29 35.24 -5.82
N ILE A 118 16.02 35.32 -6.21
CA ILE A 118 15.22 34.14 -6.56
C ILE A 118 15.81 33.42 -7.76
N GLU A 119 16.13 34.12 -8.86
CA GLU A 119 16.65 33.45 -10.07
C GLU A 119 18.16 33.19 -10.05
N ALA A 120 18.84 33.44 -8.91
CA ALA A 120 20.26 33.11 -8.75
C ALA A 120 20.53 31.61 -8.97
N GLN A 121 19.58 30.77 -8.56
CA GLN A 121 19.62 29.31 -8.72
C GLN A 121 19.60 28.86 -10.20
N TRP A 122 19.13 29.69 -11.12
CA TRP A 122 19.06 29.36 -12.57
C TRP A 122 20.14 30.06 -13.41
N GLY A 123 21.01 30.86 -12.79
CA GLY A 123 22.11 31.55 -13.50
C GLY A 123 21.65 32.61 -14.51
N SER A 124 20.41 33.09 -14.41
CA SER A 124 19.74 33.91 -15.45
C SER A 124 20.19 35.37 -15.53
N TYR A 125 20.91 35.89 -14.52
CA TYR A 125 21.27 37.31 -14.43
C TYR A 125 22.66 37.66 -15.02
N LYS A 126 22.69 38.67 -15.91
CA LYS A 126 23.92 39.23 -16.51
C LYS A 126 23.93 40.76 -16.39
N GLY A 127 25.12 41.36 -16.44
CA GLY A 127 25.27 42.82 -16.51
C GLY A 127 24.94 43.53 -15.19
N LYS A 128 24.24 44.67 -15.26
CA LYS A 128 23.97 45.56 -14.10
C LYS A 128 23.08 44.94 -13.01
N ASP A 129 22.29 43.93 -13.36
CA ASP A 129 21.37 43.25 -12.44
C ASP A 129 22.00 41.97 -11.82
N LYS A 130 23.28 41.70 -12.10
CA LYS A 130 23.99 40.55 -11.53
C LYS A 130 24.30 40.80 -10.05
N ILE A 131 23.75 39.95 -9.18
CA ILE A 131 24.10 39.95 -7.76
C ILE A 131 25.34 39.10 -7.47
N GLN A 132 26.07 39.48 -6.41
CA GLN A 132 27.12 38.66 -5.84
C GLN A 132 26.47 37.54 -5.02
N HIS A 133 26.77 36.30 -5.37
CA HIS A 133 26.38 35.11 -4.60
C HIS A 133 27.53 34.10 -4.61
N LEU A 134 27.50 33.16 -3.69
CA LEU A 134 28.46 32.06 -3.60
C LEU A 134 27.71 30.74 -3.62
N ILE A 135 28.19 29.79 -4.42
CA ILE A 135 27.73 28.40 -4.35
C ILE A 135 28.49 27.72 -3.21
N VAL A 136 27.78 27.08 -2.29
CA VAL A 136 28.40 26.32 -1.20
C VAL A 136 29.00 25.03 -1.78
N LYS A 137 30.34 24.99 -1.87
CA LYS A 137 31.09 23.86 -2.45
C LYS A 137 31.64 22.88 -1.42
N HIS A 138 31.64 23.23 -0.14
CA HIS A 138 32.08 22.37 0.94
C HIS A 138 31.58 22.91 2.29
N PRO A 139 31.12 22.05 3.23
CA PRO A 139 30.67 22.48 4.55
C PRO A 139 31.77 23.10 5.43
N ASN A 140 33.04 22.79 5.19
CA ASN A 140 34.17 23.22 6.05
C ASN A 140 34.32 24.74 6.12
N LYS A 141 33.80 25.46 5.13
CA LYS A 141 33.79 26.93 5.12
C LYS A 141 32.82 27.50 6.17
N TYR A 142 31.84 26.71 6.61
CA TYR A 142 30.80 27.09 7.56
C TYR A 142 30.69 26.01 8.66
N PRO A 143 31.68 25.92 9.58
CA PRO A 143 31.69 24.90 10.62
C PRO A 143 30.41 24.93 11.48
N GLY A 144 29.78 23.76 11.65
CA GLY A 144 28.55 23.62 12.45
C GLY A 144 27.26 24.03 11.74
N ALA A 145 27.34 24.55 10.51
CA ALA A 145 26.16 24.98 9.75
C ALA A 145 25.47 23.83 8.99
N PHE A 146 26.12 22.67 8.88
CA PHE A 146 25.61 21.52 8.15
C PHE A 146 25.66 20.25 9.00
N ASP A 147 24.64 19.41 8.84
CA ASP A 147 24.60 18.05 9.39
C ASP A 147 24.92 17.05 8.29
N PHE A 148 25.84 16.13 8.54
CA PHE A 148 26.10 15.02 7.62
C PHE A 148 25.23 13.83 8.00
N ILE A 149 24.45 13.32 7.06
CA ILE A 149 23.58 12.17 7.23
C ILE A 149 24.05 11.08 6.25
N GLU A 150 24.43 9.93 6.79
CA GLU A 150 24.90 8.79 6.00
C GLU A 150 23.75 8.18 5.20
N TYR A 151 24.04 7.66 4.01
CA TYR A 151 23.03 6.93 3.24
C TYR A 151 22.72 5.56 3.86
N ASP A 152 21.53 5.07 3.59
CA ASP A 152 21.10 3.69 3.86
C ASP A 152 21.09 3.27 5.35
N LEU A 153 20.77 4.21 6.25
CA LEU A 153 20.65 3.93 7.68
C LEU A 153 19.59 2.88 8.00
N ILE A 154 18.53 2.78 7.20
CA ILE A 154 17.46 1.80 7.39
C ILE A 154 17.97 0.34 7.30
N ASN A 155 18.90 0.06 6.38
CA ASN A 155 19.54 -1.25 6.29
C ASN A 155 20.53 -1.48 7.43
N ALA A 156 21.25 -0.44 7.87
CA ALA A 156 22.15 -0.52 9.02
C ALA A 156 21.42 -0.96 10.30
N VAL A 157 20.16 -0.56 10.48
CA VAL A 157 19.35 -0.93 11.64
C VAL A 157 18.52 -2.22 11.45
N LYS A 158 18.74 -2.99 10.38
CA LYS A 158 17.92 -4.18 10.09
C LYS A 158 17.99 -5.23 11.21
N ASN A 159 19.19 -5.50 11.71
CA ASN A 159 19.48 -6.49 12.75
C ASN A 159 20.27 -5.90 13.92
N ILE A 160 20.08 -4.59 14.19
CA ILE A 160 20.81 -3.89 15.25
C ILE A 160 20.43 -4.43 16.63
N SER A 161 21.43 -4.62 17.49
CA SER A 161 21.23 -5.02 18.88
C SER A 161 20.93 -3.82 19.78
N ALA A 162 20.35 -4.05 20.97
CA ALA A 162 20.03 -2.98 21.91
C ALA A 162 21.25 -2.16 22.36
N SER A 163 22.45 -2.77 22.47
CA SER A 163 23.68 -2.06 22.81
C SER A 163 24.18 -1.17 21.66
N GLU A 164 24.00 -1.60 20.41
CA GLU A 164 24.36 -0.82 19.22
C GLU A 164 23.39 0.34 18.98
N CYS A 165 22.12 0.22 19.39
CA CYS A 165 21.13 1.29 19.30
C CYS A 165 21.60 2.61 19.94
N LEU A 166 22.21 2.56 21.13
CA LEU A 166 22.71 3.78 21.79
C LEU A 166 23.87 4.43 21.03
N ILE A 167 24.74 3.61 20.43
CA ILE A 167 25.85 4.08 19.59
C ILE A 167 25.29 4.75 18.33
N PHE A 168 24.27 4.13 17.72
CA PHE A 168 23.57 4.68 16.56
C PHE A 168 22.95 6.05 16.88
N LEU A 169 22.22 6.17 18.00
CA LEU A 169 21.62 7.45 18.40
C LEU A 169 22.68 8.52 18.63
N LYS A 170 23.75 8.21 19.35
CA LYS A 170 24.86 9.15 19.60
C LYS A 170 25.45 9.70 18.30
N LYS A 171 25.47 8.90 17.23
CA LYS A 171 26.02 9.28 15.93
C LYS A 171 25.03 10.05 15.06
N HIS A 172 23.75 9.67 15.05
CA HIS A 172 22.80 10.12 14.01
C HIS A 172 21.60 10.93 14.52
N GLU A 173 21.18 10.75 15.78
CA GLU A 173 19.88 11.25 16.28
C GLU A 173 19.75 12.77 16.10
N GLN A 174 20.72 13.54 16.61
CA GLN A 174 20.69 15.00 16.56
C GLN A 174 20.75 15.56 15.14
N ALA A 175 21.50 14.91 14.24
CA ALA A 175 21.60 15.35 12.85
C ALA A 175 20.24 15.24 12.16
N ILE A 176 19.56 14.10 12.30
CA ILE A 176 18.26 13.85 11.65
C ILE A 176 17.14 14.69 12.28
N LEU A 177 17.12 14.82 13.62
CA LEU A 177 16.05 15.55 14.33
C LEU A 177 15.99 17.04 13.99
N ARG A 178 17.06 17.63 13.46
CA ARG A 178 17.09 19.03 13.00
C ARG A 178 16.39 19.25 11.67
N HIS A 179 16.03 18.19 10.95
CA HIS A 179 15.46 18.27 9.61
C HIS A 179 14.09 17.61 9.57
N PRO A 180 13.06 18.10 10.30
CA PRO A 180 11.71 17.55 10.21
C PRO A 180 11.08 17.81 8.83
N GLY A 181 10.22 16.90 8.36
CA GLY A 181 9.48 17.12 7.12
C GLY A 181 10.28 16.97 5.82
N SER A 182 11.57 16.63 5.90
CA SER A 182 12.42 16.41 4.74
C SER A 182 12.04 15.14 4.00
N ILE A 183 11.74 15.29 2.70
CA ILE A 183 11.37 14.16 1.83
C ILE A 183 12.55 13.19 1.67
N SER A 184 13.79 13.67 1.63
CA SER A 184 14.96 12.81 1.43
C SER A 184 15.33 11.99 2.67
N LEU A 185 14.73 12.27 3.84
CA LEU A 185 15.04 11.61 5.11
C LEU A 185 13.95 10.63 5.59
N GLU A 186 12.97 10.29 4.75
CA GLU A 186 11.87 9.37 5.11
C GLU A 186 12.38 8.02 5.65
N SER A 187 13.42 7.45 5.02
CA SER A 187 14.02 6.19 5.48
C SER A 187 14.79 6.35 6.79
N ASP A 188 15.39 7.51 7.04
CA ASP A 188 16.16 7.81 8.24
C ASP A 188 15.26 8.01 9.46
N TYR A 189 14.09 8.65 9.26
CA TYR A 189 13.05 8.72 10.29
C TYR A 189 12.58 7.33 10.72
N THR A 190 12.40 6.44 9.74
CA THR A 190 12.03 5.04 9.97
C THR A 190 13.13 4.29 10.71
N ALA A 191 14.40 4.54 10.37
CA ALA A 191 15.53 3.95 11.07
C ALA A 191 15.59 4.37 12.54
N LEU A 192 15.40 5.67 12.83
CA LEU A 192 15.31 6.18 14.21
C LEU A 192 14.11 5.59 14.96
N ALA A 193 12.93 5.54 14.33
CA ALA A 193 11.75 4.95 14.94
C ALA A 193 11.99 3.49 15.36
N LYS A 194 12.69 2.71 14.52
CA LYS A 194 13.06 1.33 14.84
C LYS A 194 14.03 1.24 16.01
N VAL A 195 15.04 2.11 16.06
CA VAL A 195 16.02 2.16 17.15
C VAL A 195 15.34 2.53 18.47
N TYR A 196 14.48 3.55 18.48
CA TYR A 196 13.69 3.94 19.64
C TYR A 196 12.76 2.81 20.11
N TYR A 197 12.10 2.12 19.17
CA TYR A 197 11.27 0.96 19.49
C TYR A 197 12.06 -0.15 20.18
N ILE A 198 13.22 -0.54 19.64
CA ILE A 198 14.09 -1.56 20.23
C ILE A 198 14.53 -1.15 21.64
N LEU A 199 14.92 0.11 21.84
CA LEU A 199 15.31 0.59 23.17
C LEU A 199 14.13 0.57 24.15
N GLY A 200 12.94 1.01 23.71
CA GLY A 200 11.74 1.06 24.53
C GLY A 200 11.26 -0.32 25.00
N ILE A 201 11.20 -1.32 24.10
CA ILE A 201 10.76 -2.68 24.48
C ILE A 201 11.77 -3.39 25.40
N ASN A 202 13.05 -2.97 25.39
CA ASN A 202 14.10 -3.52 26.24
C ASN A 202 14.33 -2.70 27.53
N ASN A 203 13.68 -1.54 27.70
CA ASN A 203 13.79 -0.70 28.90
C ASN A 203 12.41 -0.18 29.37
N PRO A 204 11.65 -0.99 30.12
CA PRO A 204 10.29 -0.64 30.54
C PRO A 204 10.18 0.64 31.39
N ASN A 205 11.26 1.02 32.10
CA ASN A 205 11.26 2.21 32.97
C ASN A 205 11.21 3.52 32.18
N GLU A 206 11.68 3.53 30.94
CA GLU A 206 11.74 4.70 30.05
C GLU A 206 10.82 4.55 28.83
N GLU A 207 10.00 3.50 28.80
CA GLU A 207 9.19 3.13 27.64
C GLU A 207 8.34 4.28 27.10
N ASN A 208 7.71 5.06 27.98
CA ASN A 208 6.89 6.20 27.59
C ASN A 208 7.67 7.30 26.89
N GLU A 209 8.92 7.54 27.29
CA GLU A 209 9.78 8.53 26.64
C GLU A 209 10.13 8.07 25.21
N TRP A 210 10.49 6.79 25.06
CA TRP A 210 10.78 6.21 23.75
C TRP A 210 9.56 6.19 22.83
N ARG A 211 8.36 5.89 23.37
CA ARG A 211 7.10 5.98 22.60
C ARG A 211 6.84 7.40 22.09
N GLU A 212 7.10 8.42 22.90
CA GLU A 212 6.89 9.81 22.48
C GLU A 212 7.93 10.26 21.44
N LYS A 213 9.19 9.82 21.57
CA LYS A 213 10.21 10.00 20.52
C LYS A 213 9.80 9.33 19.21
N CYS A 214 9.33 8.08 19.27
CA CYS A 214 8.78 7.35 18.11
C CYS A 214 7.61 8.09 17.46
N ARG A 215 6.63 8.54 18.26
CA ARG A 215 5.49 9.31 17.78
C ARG A 215 5.94 10.59 17.08
N THR A 216 6.89 11.30 17.67
CA THR A 216 7.45 12.55 17.12
C THR A 216 8.11 12.30 15.77
N ILE A 217 9.02 11.32 15.68
CA ILE A 217 9.79 11.08 14.44
C ILE A 217 8.93 10.52 13.31
N LEU A 218 7.93 9.68 13.61
CA LEU A 218 7.01 9.19 12.58
C LEU A 218 6.07 10.29 12.06
N ASN A 219 5.83 11.34 12.84
CA ASN A 219 5.10 12.52 12.38
C ASN A 219 5.95 13.46 11.51
N TYR A 220 7.28 13.25 11.40
CA TYR A 220 8.12 14.03 10.49
C TYR A 220 7.95 13.61 9.02
N HIS A 221 7.36 12.45 8.74
CA HIS A 221 7.08 12.06 7.37
C HIS A 221 6.13 13.06 6.69
N PRO A 222 6.45 13.52 5.47
CA PRO A 222 5.57 14.40 4.72
C PRO A 222 4.18 13.79 4.53
N LYS A 223 3.15 14.65 4.47
CA LYS A 223 1.76 14.21 4.29
C LYS A 223 1.62 13.34 3.04
N GLY A 224 1.08 12.14 3.22
CA GLY A 224 0.86 11.17 2.13
C GLY A 224 2.08 10.31 1.74
N ARG A 225 3.28 10.58 2.31
CA ARG A 225 4.53 9.91 1.91
C ARG A 225 5.07 8.88 2.90
N PHE A 226 4.23 8.38 3.80
CA PHE A 226 4.64 7.30 4.69
C PHE A 226 4.61 5.94 3.96
N TYR A 227 5.73 5.46 3.41
CA TYR A 227 5.79 4.24 2.57
C TYR A 227 6.33 2.99 3.27
N HIS A 228 6.67 3.10 4.56
CA HIS A 228 7.25 2.02 5.37
C HIS A 228 6.21 1.38 6.29
N GLU A 229 4.94 1.30 5.85
CA GLU A 229 3.83 0.85 6.69
C GLU A 229 4.04 -0.58 7.22
N LYS A 230 4.67 -1.44 6.42
CA LYS A 230 4.97 -2.82 6.79
C LYS A 230 6.08 -2.89 7.85
N GLU A 231 7.18 -2.20 7.61
CA GLU A 231 8.36 -2.18 8.48
C GLU A 231 8.06 -1.54 9.85
N THR A 232 7.08 -0.63 9.88
CA THR A 232 6.70 0.12 11.07
C THR A 232 5.43 -0.39 11.75
N ALA A 233 4.78 -1.43 11.23
CA ALA A 233 3.50 -1.93 11.75
C ALA A 233 3.53 -2.17 13.27
N ALA A 234 4.52 -2.92 13.75
CA ALA A 234 4.72 -3.19 15.18
C ALA A 234 5.02 -1.91 15.98
N ILE A 235 5.81 -0.99 15.41
CA ILE A 235 6.16 0.28 16.05
C ILE A 235 4.91 1.15 16.22
N CYS A 236 4.09 1.27 15.18
CA CYS A 236 2.86 2.05 15.17
C CYS A 236 1.86 1.53 16.20
N SER A 237 1.70 0.21 16.29
CA SER A 237 0.87 -0.44 17.31
C SER A 237 1.42 -0.21 18.73
N TRP A 238 2.72 -0.38 18.93
CA TRP A 238 3.39 -0.19 20.22
C TRP A 238 3.31 1.24 20.75
N ILE A 239 3.37 2.26 19.87
CA ILE A 239 3.19 3.67 20.26
C ILE A 239 1.85 3.87 20.97
N SER A 240 0.75 3.46 20.33
CA SER A 240 -0.59 3.36 20.91
C SER A 240 -1.58 2.81 19.87
N ALA A 241 -2.66 2.18 20.34
CA ALA A 241 -3.81 1.78 19.51
C ALA A 241 -4.28 2.91 18.57
N ASP A 242 -4.53 4.10 19.12
CA ASP A 242 -5.01 5.26 18.35
C ASP A 242 -4.04 5.69 17.25
N PHE A 243 -2.74 5.57 17.48
CA PHE A 243 -1.74 5.95 16.49
C PHE A 243 -1.71 4.94 15.36
N GLY A 244 -1.69 3.63 15.69
CA GLY A 244 -1.80 2.57 14.70
C GLY A 244 -3.09 2.69 13.87
N ILE A 245 -4.23 3.00 14.47
CA ILE A 245 -5.49 3.25 13.75
C ILE A 245 -5.38 4.44 12.80
N GLN A 246 -4.80 5.57 13.24
CA GLN A 246 -4.61 6.73 12.36
C GLN A 246 -3.70 6.42 11.16
N ILE A 247 -2.64 5.64 11.36
CA ILE A 247 -1.77 5.19 10.27
C ILE A 247 -2.53 4.24 9.33
N PHE A 248 -3.33 3.33 9.87
CA PHE A 248 -4.17 2.43 9.08
C PHE A 248 -5.20 3.20 8.25
N GLN A 249 -5.87 4.20 8.82
CA GLN A 249 -6.77 5.09 8.07
C GLN A 249 -6.04 5.81 6.93
N LYS A 250 -4.87 6.40 7.19
CA LYS A 250 -4.05 7.03 6.14
C LYS A 250 -3.68 6.04 5.03
N LEU A 251 -3.43 4.77 5.35
CA LEU A 251 -3.17 3.72 4.36
C LEU A 251 -4.41 3.45 3.48
N LEU A 252 -5.59 3.39 4.09
CA LEU A 252 -6.85 3.21 3.36
C LEU A 252 -7.17 4.43 2.48
N ASP A 253 -6.94 5.64 2.98
CA ASP A 253 -7.16 6.90 2.25
C ASP A 253 -6.30 7.04 0.98
N LYS A 254 -5.14 6.37 0.92
CA LYS A 254 -4.31 6.33 -0.29
C LYS A 254 -5.00 5.64 -1.47
N GLY A 255 -6.13 4.95 -1.26
CA GLY A 255 -6.84 4.24 -2.31
C GLY A 255 -6.01 3.13 -2.96
N LYS A 256 -5.02 2.57 -2.23
CA LYS A 256 -4.21 1.45 -2.73
C LYS A 256 -5.16 0.30 -3.10
N LYS A 257 -4.96 -0.32 -4.27
CA LYS A 257 -5.80 -1.46 -4.71
C LYS A 257 -5.74 -2.65 -3.74
N GLN A 258 -4.59 -2.84 -3.09
CA GLN A 258 -4.29 -3.97 -2.20
C GLN A 258 -3.59 -3.51 -0.91
N PRO A 259 -4.30 -2.82 0.00
CA PRO A 259 -3.71 -2.35 1.25
C PRO A 259 -3.22 -3.49 2.14
N GLU A 260 -3.79 -4.69 2.01
CA GLU A 260 -3.39 -5.89 2.76
C GLU A 260 -1.92 -6.27 2.54
N TYR A 261 -1.37 -6.05 1.33
CA TYR A 261 0.03 -6.33 1.00
C TYR A 261 0.95 -5.11 1.15
N ALA A 262 0.38 -3.94 1.43
CA ALA A 262 1.11 -2.69 1.59
C ALA A 262 1.33 -2.32 3.07
N GLY A 263 1.31 -3.30 3.98
CA GLY A 263 1.46 -3.11 5.42
C GLY A 263 0.15 -3.13 6.22
N GLY A 264 -1.01 -3.17 5.56
CA GLY A 264 -2.31 -3.15 6.24
C GLY A 264 -2.57 -4.41 7.06
N ALA A 265 -2.25 -5.59 6.52
CA ALA A 265 -2.38 -6.84 7.27
C ALA A 265 -1.36 -6.90 8.43
N ASP A 266 -0.11 -6.46 8.21
CA ASP A 266 0.91 -6.41 9.26
C ASP A 266 0.48 -5.52 10.44
N LEU A 267 -0.07 -4.33 10.15
CA LEU A 267 -0.55 -3.39 11.16
C LEU A 267 -1.78 -3.91 11.92
N ILE A 268 -2.72 -4.56 11.22
CA ILE A 268 -3.86 -5.22 11.86
C ILE A 268 -3.38 -6.34 12.78
N SER A 269 -2.44 -7.19 12.33
CA SER A 269 -1.86 -8.24 13.17
C SER A 269 -1.24 -7.66 14.44
N ALA A 270 -0.43 -6.61 14.31
CA ALA A 270 0.19 -5.95 15.46
C ALA A 270 -0.84 -5.35 16.42
N LEU A 271 -1.85 -4.64 15.88
CA LEU A 271 -2.90 -4.01 16.68
C LEU A 271 -3.70 -5.02 17.52
N PHE A 272 -4.13 -6.13 16.92
CA PHE A 272 -4.87 -7.17 17.65
C PHE A 272 -3.98 -7.93 18.63
N ASN A 273 -2.69 -8.08 18.32
CA ASN A 273 -1.75 -8.72 19.23
C ASN A 273 -1.48 -7.87 20.48
N ASP A 274 -1.27 -6.57 20.29
CA ASP A 274 -0.84 -5.66 21.36
C ASP A 274 -2.02 -5.08 22.16
N HIS A 275 -3.21 -4.97 21.53
CA HIS A 275 -4.38 -4.28 22.10
C HIS A 275 -5.62 -5.19 22.11
N PRO A 276 -5.86 -5.96 23.18
CA PRO A 276 -6.95 -6.95 23.26
C PRO A 276 -8.40 -6.41 23.16
N LYS A 277 -8.59 -5.09 23.06
CA LYS A 277 -9.90 -4.43 22.96
C LYS A 277 -10.02 -3.56 21.71
N ILE A 278 -9.17 -3.79 20.71
CA ILE A 278 -9.15 -2.99 19.48
C ILE A 278 -10.37 -3.22 18.59
N ASP A 279 -11.05 -4.36 18.76
CA ASP A 279 -12.18 -4.85 17.96
C ASP A 279 -13.22 -3.75 17.67
N SER A 280 -13.68 -3.03 18.70
CA SER A 280 -14.71 -2.00 18.56
C SER A 280 -14.26 -0.80 17.72
N GLN A 281 -12.98 -0.46 17.79
CA GLN A 281 -12.43 0.64 17.00
C GLN A 281 -12.29 0.24 15.53
N ILE A 282 -11.87 -1.01 15.28
CA ILE A 282 -11.79 -1.56 13.91
C ILE A 282 -13.18 -1.69 13.29
N VAL A 283 -14.18 -2.18 14.02
CA VAL A 283 -15.57 -2.24 13.55
C VAL A 283 -16.11 -0.84 13.25
N LYS A 284 -15.81 0.15 14.10
CA LYS A 284 -16.20 1.54 13.86
C LYS A 284 -15.59 2.12 12.57
N LEU A 285 -14.35 1.77 12.23
CA LEU A 285 -13.77 2.17 10.93
C LEU A 285 -14.56 1.61 9.75
N ALA A 286 -15.09 0.39 9.90
CA ALA A 286 -15.86 -0.30 8.88
C ALA A 286 -17.25 0.33 8.62
N GLU A 287 -17.73 1.22 9.49
CA GLU A 287 -18.95 2.00 9.24
C GLU A 287 -18.82 2.90 8.01
N ASN A 288 -17.59 3.25 7.60
CA ASN A 288 -17.33 3.91 6.33
C ASN A 288 -17.34 2.87 5.18
N PRO A 289 -18.29 2.94 4.23
CA PRO A 289 -18.38 1.99 3.13
C PRO A 289 -17.15 1.95 2.24
N ASN A 290 -16.39 3.06 2.17
CA ASN A 290 -15.13 3.11 1.42
C ASN A 290 -14.00 2.34 2.10
N TYR A 291 -14.11 2.03 3.39
CA TYR A 291 -13.09 1.30 4.15
C TYR A 291 -13.42 -0.17 4.32
N ALA A 292 -14.70 -0.51 4.52
CA ALA A 292 -15.11 -1.87 4.91
C ALA A 292 -14.55 -3.00 4.02
N PRO A 293 -14.60 -2.91 2.67
CA PRO A 293 -14.08 -3.98 1.81
C PRO A 293 -12.56 -4.13 1.94
N HIS A 294 -11.84 -3.02 2.07
CA HIS A 294 -10.38 -3.01 2.22
C HIS A 294 -9.95 -3.55 3.60
N LEU A 295 -10.69 -3.18 4.64
CA LEU A 295 -10.46 -3.63 6.00
C LEU A 295 -10.68 -5.15 6.14
N ILE A 296 -11.76 -5.69 5.56
CA ILE A 296 -11.97 -7.15 5.50
C ILE A 296 -10.78 -7.84 4.85
N ARG A 297 -10.29 -7.35 3.70
CA ARG A 297 -9.13 -7.98 3.02
C ARG A 297 -7.87 -7.97 3.89
N CYS A 298 -7.64 -6.89 4.65
CA CYS A 298 -6.53 -6.82 5.59
C CYS A 298 -6.67 -7.83 6.73
N LEU A 299 -7.86 -7.91 7.35
CA LEU A 299 -8.17 -8.85 8.43
C LEU A 299 -8.05 -10.32 7.98
N GLU A 300 -8.62 -10.68 6.84
CA GLU A 300 -8.54 -12.05 6.30
C GLU A 300 -7.10 -12.42 5.91
N THR A 301 -6.32 -11.46 5.42
CA THR A 301 -4.91 -11.68 5.12
C THR A 301 -4.11 -11.87 6.41
N ALA A 302 -4.36 -11.05 7.44
CA ALA A 302 -3.76 -11.18 8.76
C ALA A 302 -4.10 -12.54 9.42
N GLU A 303 -5.37 -12.94 9.40
CA GLU A 303 -5.83 -14.24 9.89
C GLU A 303 -5.13 -15.39 9.17
N ARG A 304 -5.09 -15.35 7.83
CA ARG A 304 -4.42 -16.37 7.02
C ARG A 304 -2.94 -16.46 7.33
N TRP A 305 -2.24 -15.33 7.45
CA TRP A 305 -0.82 -15.30 7.81
C TRP A 305 -0.58 -15.86 9.21
N GLY A 306 -1.38 -15.44 10.19
CA GLY A 306 -1.32 -15.97 11.56
C GLY A 306 -1.60 -17.47 11.67
N LEU A 307 -2.38 -18.06 10.76
CA LEU A 307 -2.62 -19.51 10.73
C LEU A 307 -1.52 -20.30 10.00
N THR A 308 -0.85 -19.70 9.00
CA THR A 308 0.02 -20.41 8.07
C THR A 308 1.51 -20.21 8.33
N LEU A 309 1.93 -19.02 8.76
CA LEU A 309 3.34 -18.71 9.01
C LEU A 309 3.81 -19.33 10.33
N SER A 310 5.00 -19.95 10.32
CA SER A 310 5.52 -20.66 11.50
C SER A 310 6.00 -19.74 12.62
N ASN A 311 6.39 -18.51 12.29
CA ASN A 311 7.03 -17.55 13.20
C ASN A 311 6.17 -16.32 13.50
N ASP A 312 4.89 -16.34 13.15
CA ASP A 312 3.99 -15.20 13.39
C ASP A 312 3.64 -15.10 14.88
N GLU A 313 3.82 -13.93 15.49
CA GLU A 313 3.46 -13.69 16.89
C GLU A 313 1.95 -13.82 17.10
N LEU A 314 1.16 -13.43 16.10
CA LEU A 314 -0.30 -13.56 16.12
C LEU A 314 -0.72 -15.02 16.28
N ARG A 315 0.03 -15.97 15.70
CA ARG A 315 -0.22 -17.42 15.84
C ARG A 315 -0.16 -17.89 17.29
N LYS A 316 0.72 -17.29 18.09
CA LYS A 316 0.88 -17.61 19.51
C LYS A 316 -0.26 -17.01 20.34
N ASN A 317 -0.89 -15.94 19.84
CA ASN A 317 -2.00 -15.24 20.49
C ASN A 317 -3.37 -15.69 19.93
N ARG A 318 -3.83 -16.86 20.38
CA ARG A 318 -5.13 -17.42 19.94
C ARG A 318 -6.33 -16.50 20.22
N LYS A 319 -6.26 -15.69 21.27
CA LYS A 319 -7.34 -14.72 21.59
C LYS A 319 -7.44 -13.66 20.50
N ALA A 320 -6.31 -13.08 20.10
CA ALA A 320 -6.25 -12.11 19.00
C ALA A 320 -6.76 -12.71 17.68
N LEU A 321 -6.37 -13.96 17.34
CA LEU A 321 -6.89 -14.65 16.15
C LEU A 321 -8.42 -14.82 16.19
N ASN A 322 -8.97 -15.24 17.33
CA ASN A 322 -10.42 -15.36 17.47
C ASN A 322 -11.11 -13.99 17.36
N SER A 323 -10.56 -12.95 17.98
CA SER A 323 -11.07 -11.58 17.84
C SER A 323 -11.06 -11.11 16.37
N ILE A 324 -10.01 -11.42 15.59
CA ILE A 324 -9.97 -11.10 14.16
C ILE A 324 -11.11 -11.82 13.42
N ALA A 325 -11.31 -13.12 13.66
CA ALA A 325 -12.39 -13.89 13.04
C ALA A 325 -13.77 -13.31 13.39
N ASP A 326 -13.99 -12.95 14.66
CA ASP A 326 -15.25 -12.34 15.12
C ASP A 326 -15.47 -10.96 14.47
N VAL A 327 -14.43 -10.15 14.31
CA VAL A 327 -14.50 -8.85 13.64
C VAL A 327 -14.76 -9.00 12.14
N ILE A 328 -14.16 -9.99 11.47
CA ILE A 328 -14.47 -10.31 10.07
C ILE A 328 -15.97 -10.59 9.92
N LEU A 329 -16.56 -11.41 10.79
CA LEU A 329 -17.99 -11.72 10.76
C LEU A 329 -18.85 -10.47 10.98
N GLN A 330 -18.49 -9.63 11.96
CA GLN A 330 -19.20 -8.37 12.21
C GLN A 330 -19.20 -7.44 11.00
N ILE A 331 -18.04 -7.24 10.36
CA ILE A 331 -17.95 -6.36 9.19
C ILE A 331 -18.68 -6.95 7.99
N ARG A 332 -18.61 -8.27 7.77
CA ARG A 332 -19.41 -8.91 6.72
C ARG A 332 -20.92 -8.68 6.94
N ASN A 333 -21.40 -8.82 8.17
CA ASN A 333 -22.79 -8.53 8.51
C ASN A 333 -23.16 -7.05 8.32
N LEU A 334 -22.24 -6.13 8.61
CA LEU A 334 -22.41 -4.71 8.34
C LEU A 334 -22.54 -4.44 6.84
N ILE A 335 -21.71 -5.07 6.00
CA ILE A 335 -21.81 -4.93 4.54
C ILE A 335 -23.13 -5.49 4.01
N LEU A 336 -23.55 -6.65 4.51
CA LEU A 336 -24.77 -7.32 4.04
C LEU A 336 -26.06 -6.65 4.53
N SER A 337 -26.01 -5.93 5.65
CA SER A 337 -27.16 -5.20 6.21
C SER A 337 -27.25 -3.74 5.76
N ALA A 338 -26.25 -3.24 5.02
CA ALA A 338 -26.25 -1.88 4.53
C ALA A 338 -27.33 -1.63 3.48
N PRO A 339 -27.84 -0.38 3.37
CA PRO A 339 -28.83 -0.01 2.35
C PRO A 339 -28.36 -0.36 0.93
N GLU A 340 -29.32 -0.66 0.05
CA GLU A 340 -29.04 -0.94 -1.35
C GLU A 340 -28.26 0.23 -2.00
N GLY A 341 -27.24 -0.11 -2.79
CA GLY A 341 -26.34 0.87 -3.40
C GLY A 341 -25.17 1.33 -2.53
N SER A 342 -25.12 0.96 -1.24
CA SER A 342 -23.98 1.29 -0.36
C SER A 342 -22.67 0.64 -0.80
N TYR A 343 -22.75 -0.54 -1.41
CA TYR A 343 -21.61 -1.30 -1.90
C TYR A 343 -21.82 -1.77 -3.34
N PRO A 344 -20.74 -1.88 -4.15
CA PRO A 344 -20.83 -2.52 -5.46
C PRO A 344 -21.34 -3.96 -5.33
N ALA A 345 -22.22 -4.38 -6.23
CA ALA A 345 -22.80 -5.73 -6.21
C ALA A 345 -21.75 -6.85 -6.24
N LYS A 346 -20.58 -6.60 -6.85
CA LYS A 346 -19.43 -7.51 -6.84
C LYS A 346 -18.86 -7.72 -5.42
N GLU A 347 -18.79 -6.67 -4.61
CA GLU A 347 -18.31 -6.77 -3.22
C GLU A 347 -19.32 -7.53 -2.35
N ILE A 348 -20.62 -7.27 -2.54
CA ILE A 348 -21.68 -8.03 -1.87
C ILE A 348 -21.59 -9.52 -2.23
N HIS A 349 -21.42 -9.85 -3.52
CA HIS A 349 -21.19 -11.21 -3.97
C HIS A 349 -19.97 -11.85 -3.26
N LEU A 350 -18.83 -11.15 -3.23
CA LEU A 350 -17.61 -11.66 -2.59
C LEU A 350 -17.86 -12.00 -1.11
N VAL A 351 -18.54 -11.13 -0.37
CA VAL A 351 -18.88 -11.38 1.04
C VAL A 351 -19.83 -12.57 1.20
N ARG A 352 -20.90 -12.65 0.40
CA ARG A 352 -21.84 -13.78 0.43
C ARG A 352 -21.16 -15.10 0.10
N SER A 353 -20.34 -15.13 -0.96
CA SER A 353 -19.60 -16.32 -1.38
C SER A 353 -18.63 -16.81 -0.30
N LYS A 354 -17.91 -15.89 0.37
CA LYS A 354 -17.04 -16.25 1.50
C LYS A 354 -17.78 -16.82 2.71
N ASN A 355 -19.03 -16.40 2.96
CA ASN A 355 -19.84 -16.93 4.06
C ASN A 355 -20.32 -18.38 3.82
N VAL A 356 -20.33 -18.85 2.57
CA VAL A 356 -20.73 -20.22 2.22
C VAL A 356 -19.54 -21.13 1.90
N ALA A 357 -18.34 -20.57 1.70
CA ALA A 357 -17.14 -21.29 1.23
C ALA A 357 -16.73 -22.51 2.07
N ASP A 358 -16.80 -22.45 3.40
CA ASP A 358 -16.48 -23.60 4.28
C ASP A 358 -17.44 -24.77 4.07
N ARG A 359 -18.74 -24.49 3.95
CA ARG A 359 -19.76 -25.51 3.67
C ARG A 359 -19.55 -26.15 2.30
N ILE A 360 -19.25 -25.34 1.28
CA ILE A 360 -18.92 -25.84 -0.06
C ILE A 360 -17.69 -26.75 0.01
N SER A 361 -16.65 -26.35 0.74
CA SER A 361 -15.42 -27.14 0.90
C SER A 361 -15.69 -28.49 1.58
N LYS A 362 -16.44 -28.51 2.69
CA LYS A 362 -16.88 -29.74 3.36
C LYS A 362 -17.75 -30.61 2.45
N GLY A 363 -18.63 -30.00 1.68
CA GLY A 363 -19.44 -30.69 0.66
C GLY A 363 -18.57 -31.44 -0.35
N TRP A 364 -17.52 -30.81 -0.88
CA TRP A 364 -16.55 -31.47 -1.78
C TRP A 364 -15.83 -32.65 -1.10
N GLU A 365 -15.43 -32.51 0.16
CA GLU A 365 -14.79 -33.59 0.92
C GLU A 365 -15.69 -34.82 1.07
N HIS A 366 -16.97 -34.62 1.40
CA HIS A 366 -17.95 -35.70 1.52
C HIS A 366 -18.31 -36.31 0.16
N LEU A 367 -18.41 -35.49 -0.90
CA LEU A 367 -18.66 -35.98 -2.24
C LEU A 367 -17.54 -36.91 -2.72
N LYS A 368 -16.27 -36.57 -2.43
CA LYS A 368 -15.11 -37.41 -2.72
C LYS A 368 -15.18 -38.77 -2.01
N LYS A 369 -15.76 -38.81 -0.81
CA LYS A 369 -16.02 -40.04 -0.04
C LYS A 369 -17.29 -40.78 -0.48
N LYS A 370 -18.02 -40.26 -1.48
CA LYS A 370 -19.34 -40.74 -1.95
C LYS A 370 -20.41 -40.70 -0.86
N GLU A 371 -20.26 -39.81 0.12
CA GLU A 371 -21.24 -39.58 1.18
C GLU A 371 -22.30 -38.59 0.71
N TYR A 372 -23.19 -39.02 -0.20
CA TYR A 372 -24.12 -38.15 -0.92
C TYR A 372 -25.10 -37.40 0.00
N SER A 373 -25.68 -38.05 1.01
CA SER A 373 -26.61 -37.39 1.93
C SER A 373 -25.96 -36.25 2.73
N LYS A 374 -24.69 -36.42 3.16
CA LYS A 374 -23.96 -35.33 3.84
C LYS A 374 -23.56 -34.23 2.86
N THR A 375 -23.19 -34.59 1.64
CA THR A 375 -22.93 -33.59 0.59
C THR A 375 -24.16 -32.72 0.35
N GLU A 376 -25.33 -33.35 0.22
CA GLU A 376 -26.61 -32.66 0.04
C GLU A 376 -26.92 -31.70 1.21
N GLU A 377 -26.66 -32.12 2.44
CA GLU A 377 -26.83 -31.27 3.63
C GLU A 377 -25.99 -29.97 3.54
N PHE A 378 -24.70 -30.09 3.22
CA PHE A 378 -23.81 -28.95 3.08
C PHE A 378 -24.19 -28.05 1.89
N VAL A 379 -24.54 -28.64 0.75
CA VAL A 379 -25.02 -27.91 -0.44
C VAL A 379 -26.29 -27.14 -0.12
N ARG A 380 -27.29 -27.80 0.48
CA ARG A 380 -28.55 -27.17 0.86
C ARG A 380 -28.33 -26.03 1.85
N SER A 381 -27.44 -26.23 2.83
CA SER A 381 -27.08 -25.17 3.77
C SER A 381 -26.44 -23.97 3.06
N ALA A 382 -25.48 -24.20 2.16
CA ALA A 382 -24.83 -23.13 1.40
C ALA A 382 -25.83 -22.34 0.53
N LEU A 383 -26.66 -23.06 -0.24
CA LEU A 383 -27.64 -22.45 -1.13
C LEU A 383 -28.84 -21.81 -0.41
N ALA A 384 -29.11 -22.20 0.84
CA ALA A 384 -30.10 -21.51 1.66
C ALA A 384 -29.66 -20.07 2.01
N ASP A 385 -28.35 -19.86 2.21
CA ASP A 385 -27.79 -18.55 2.54
C ASP A 385 -27.43 -17.74 1.29
N TYR A 386 -26.95 -18.41 0.23
CA TYR A 386 -26.65 -17.76 -1.04
C TYR A 386 -27.07 -18.62 -2.25
N PRO A 387 -28.34 -18.51 -2.69
CA PRO A 387 -28.88 -19.32 -3.78
C PRO A 387 -28.18 -19.15 -5.14
N GLU A 388 -27.56 -18.01 -5.37
CA GLU A 388 -26.90 -17.65 -6.64
C GLU A 388 -25.39 -17.93 -6.67
N ASP A 389 -24.82 -18.53 -5.61
CA ASP A 389 -23.39 -18.89 -5.57
C ASP A 389 -23.07 -19.98 -6.60
N ALA A 390 -22.26 -19.66 -7.62
CA ALA A 390 -22.06 -20.58 -8.73
C ALA A 390 -21.15 -21.77 -8.35
N GLN A 391 -20.28 -21.63 -7.34
CA GLN A 391 -19.52 -22.75 -6.79
C GLN A 391 -20.41 -23.77 -6.07
N ALA A 392 -21.36 -23.30 -5.24
CA ALA A 392 -22.33 -24.18 -4.56
C ALA A 392 -23.26 -24.85 -5.57
N LEU A 393 -23.76 -24.11 -6.56
CA LEU A 393 -24.58 -24.62 -7.65
C LEU A 393 -23.83 -25.64 -8.51
N PHE A 394 -22.53 -25.44 -8.75
CA PHE A 394 -21.67 -26.42 -9.42
C PHE A 394 -21.54 -27.72 -8.60
N LEU A 395 -21.28 -27.61 -7.30
CA LEU A 395 -21.21 -28.77 -6.40
C LEU A 395 -22.54 -29.54 -6.36
N GLU A 396 -23.67 -28.83 -6.33
CA GLU A 396 -25.00 -29.45 -6.39
C GLU A 396 -25.18 -30.27 -7.68
N ALA A 397 -24.94 -29.67 -8.84
CA ALA A 397 -25.13 -30.36 -10.09
C ALA A 397 -24.15 -31.55 -10.25
N ARG A 398 -22.94 -31.46 -9.68
CA ARG A 398 -22.00 -32.59 -9.59
C ARG A 398 -22.52 -33.70 -8.67
N LEU A 399 -23.12 -33.35 -7.53
CA LEU A 399 -23.77 -34.31 -6.62
C LEU A 399 -24.87 -35.08 -7.35
N TYR A 400 -25.77 -34.38 -8.06
CA TYR A 400 -26.86 -35.01 -8.81
C TYR A 400 -26.37 -35.97 -9.90
N TRP A 401 -25.31 -35.60 -10.62
CA TRP A 401 -24.69 -36.51 -11.57
C TRP A 401 -24.21 -37.79 -10.87
N LEU A 402 -23.38 -37.66 -9.83
CA LEU A 402 -22.75 -38.80 -9.19
C LEU A 402 -23.72 -39.68 -8.40
N SER A 403 -24.76 -39.10 -7.81
CA SER A 403 -25.78 -39.85 -7.05
C SER A 403 -26.76 -40.58 -7.97
N SER A 404 -27.11 -40.01 -9.13
CA SER A 404 -27.98 -40.65 -10.13
C SER A 404 -27.23 -41.61 -11.06
N GLY A 405 -25.92 -41.42 -11.23
CA GLY A 405 -25.13 -42.13 -12.24
C GLY A 405 -25.47 -41.71 -13.69
N SER A 406 -26.19 -40.61 -13.88
CA SER A 406 -26.66 -40.15 -15.19
C SER A 406 -26.01 -38.81 -15.58
N ALA A 407 -25.23 -38.83 -16.66
CA ALA A 407 -24.67 -37.63 -17.27
C ALA A 407 -25.76 -36.64 -17.70
N GLU A 408 -26.89 -37.14 -18.20
CA GLU A 408 -28.02 -36.30 -18.60
C GLU A 408 -28.66 -35.58 -17.41
N THR A 409 -28.83 -36.27 -16.27
CA THR A 409 -29.34 -35.64 -15.04
C THR A 409 -28.40 -34.55 -14.53
N GLY A 410 -27.09 -34.83 -14.52
CA GLY A 410 -26.06 -33.84 -14.16
C GLY A 410 -26.07 -32.62 -15.07
N MET A 411 -26.14 -32.85 -16.38
CA MET A 411 -26.21 -31.80 -17.40
C MET A 411 -27.44 -30.91 -17.25
N ASN A 412 -28.63 -31.51 -17.08
CA ASN A 412 -29.86 -30.76 -16.92
C ASN A 412 -29.82 -29.90 -15.66
N ARG A 413 -29.31 -30.45 -14.55
CA ARG A 413 -29.13 -29.68 -13.32
C ARG A 413 -28.13 -28.54 -13.49
N ALA A 414 -27.03 -28.76 -14.19
CA ALA A 414 -26.05 -27.71 -14.49
C ALA A 414 -26.65 -26.56 -15.31
N ARG A 415 -27.48 -26.88 -16.31
CA ARG A 415 -28.20 -25.88 -17.13
C ARG A 415 -29.17 -25.05 -16.30
N GLU A 416 -29.96 -25.69 -15.44
CA GLU A 416 -30.84 -24.98 -14.49
C GLU A 416 -30.05 -24.04 -13.58
N ASN A 417 -28.90 -24.51 -13.11
CA ASN A 417 -28.05 -23.79 -12.19
C ASN A 417 -27.34 -22.59 -12.85
N LEU A 418 -26.99 -22.66 -14.13
CA LEU A 418 -26.49 -21.51 -14.88
C LEU A 418 -27.47 -20.34 -14.93
N LEU A 419 -28.79 -20.61 -14.92
CA LEU A 419 -29.82 -19.56 -14.93
C LEU A 419 -29.92 -18.82 -13.58
N LYS A 420 -29.45 -19.46 -12.49
CA LYS A 420 -29.46 -18.89 -11.13
C LYS A 420 -28.13 -18.21 -10.79
N ALA A 421 -27.04 -18.70 -11.36
CA ALA A 421 -25.69 -18.29 -11.04
C ALA A 421 -25.52 -16.77 -11.20
N THR A 422 -24.96 -16.15 -10.16
CA THR A 422 -24.60 -14.74 -10.23
C THR A 422 -23.51 -14.50 -11.27
N ARG A 423 -23.67 -13.47 -12.10
CA ARG A 423 -22.67 -13.08 -13.11
C ARG A 423 -21.30 -12.71 -12.54
N PHE A 424 -21.19 -12.51 -11.23
CA PHE A 424 -19.93 -12.14 -10.57
C PHE A 424 -19.03 -13.34 -10.24
N ASP A 425 -19.55 -14.58 -10.30
CA ASP A 425 -18.79 -15.82 -10.08
C ASP A 425 -18.42 -16.49 -11.41
N THR A 426 -17.49 -15.88 -12.13
CA THR A 426 -17.07 -16.42 -13.44
C THR A 426 -16.41 -17.79 -13.30
N ALA A 427 -15.67 -18.04 -12.22
CA ALA A 427 -15.04 -19.34 -11.99
C ALA A 427 -16.09 -20.46 -11.82
N GLY A 428 -17.16 -20.22 -11.07
CA GLY A 428 -18.23 -21.21 -10.87
C GLY A 428 -19.07 -21.41 -12.13
N ILE A 429 -19.36 -20.34 -12.87
CA ILE A 429 -20.03 -20.41 -14.17
C ILE A 429 -19.20 -21.22 -15.18
N GLY A 430 -17.89 -20.98 -15.25
CA GLY A 430 -16.98 -21.75 -16.10
C GLY A 430 -17.00 -23.25 -15.78
N LYS A 431 -17.02 -23.61 -14.49
CA LYS A 431 -17.13 -25.01 -14.04
C LYS A 431 -18.47 -25.65 -14.41
N LEU A 432 -19.57 -24.90 -14.35
CA LEU A 432 -20.89 -25.38 -14.77
C LEU A 432 -20.93 -25.68 -16.28
N TYR A 433 -20.42 -24.78 -17.12
CA TYR A 433 -20.28 -25.04 -18.56
C TYR A 433 -19.36 -26.24 -18.82
N ASN A 434 -18.22 -26.31 -18.16
CA ASN A 434 -17.31 -27.45 -18.30
C ASN A 434 -18.00 -28.77 -17.94
N MET A 435 -18.83 -28.79 -16.91
CA MET A 435 -19.57 -29.99 -16.52
C MET A 435 -20.60 -30.41 -17.56
N ILE A 436 -21.30 -29.46 -18.18
CA ILE A 436 -22.20 -29.74 -19.31
C ILE A 436 -21.41 -30.35 -20.47
N GLY A 437 -20.24 -29.79 -20.80
CA GLY A 437 -19.35 -30.32 -21.84
C GLY A 437 -18.91 -31.76 -21.55
N CYS A 438 -18.49 -32.06 -20.31
CA CYS A 438 -18.12 -33.42 -19.91
C CYS A 438 -19.32 -34.39 -20.01
N ALA A 439 -20.52 -33.95 -19.66
CA ALA A 439 -21.70 -34.81 -19.78
C ALA A 439 -22.04 -35.09 -21.24
N LEU A 440 -21.90 -34.10 -22.12
CA LEU A 440 -22.07 -34.27 -23.57
C LEU A 440 -21.02 -35.21 -24.17
N ASP A 441 -19.78 -35.14 -23.71
CA ASP A 441 -18.71 -36.07 -24.09
C ASP A 441 -19.05 -37.52 -23.70
N GLU A 442 -19.50 -37.75 -22.45
CA GLU A 442 -19.95 -39.09 -22.02
C GLU A 442 -21.14 -39.61 -22.83
N LEU A 443 -21.98 -38.71 -23.36
CA LEU A 443 -23.10 -39.03 -24.25
C LEU A 443 -22.69 -39.13 -25.74
N GLY A 444 -21.42 -38.92 -26.09
CA GLY A 444 -20.92 -38.97 -27.47
C GLY A 444 -21.29 -37.78 -28.34
N ARG A 445 -21.78 -36.67 -27.76
CA ARG A 445 -22.23 -35.45 -28.45
C ARG A 445 -21.09 -34.43 -28.54
N TYR A 446 -20.04 -34.77 -29.27
CA TYR A 446 -18.76 -34.05 -29.24
C TYR A 446 -18.84 -32.60 -29.75
N GLU A 447 -19.60 -32.32 -30.80
CA GLU A 447 -19.75 -30.97 -31.35
C GLU A 447 -20.39 -30.00 -30.34
N GLU A 448 -21.40 -30.47 -29.60
CA GLU A 448 -22.05 -29.68 -28.54
C GLU A 448 -21.14 -29.53 -27.32
N ALA A 449 -20.36 -30.57 -26.99
CA ALA A 449 -19.35 -30.50 -25.95
C ALA A 449 -18.32 -29.40 -26.26
N ILE A 450 -17.85 -29.32 -27.52
CA ILE A 450 -16.93 -28.27 -27.99
C ILE A 450 -17.52 -26.88 -27.77
N GLN A 451 -18.77 -26.63 -28.20
CA GLN A 451 -19.41 -25.33 -28.01
C GLN A 451 -19.48 -24.94 -26.52
N THR A 452 -19.79 -25.91 -25.67
CA THR A 452 -19.92 -25.67 -24.24
C THR A 452 -18.56 -25.42 -23.57
N PHE A 453 -17.52 -26.17 -23.93
CA PHE A 453 -16.17 -25.92 -23.43
C PHE A 453 -15.61 -24.59 -23.94
N GLN A 454 -15.99 -24.13 -25.14
CA GLN A 454 -15.68 -22.79 -25.62
C GLN A 454 -16.30 -21.72 -24.73
N GLN A 455 -17.58 -21.86 -24.35
CA GLN A 455 -18.23 -20.96 -23.39
C GLN A 455 -17.51 -20.94 -22.03
N ALA A 456 -17.10 -22.11 -21.51
CA ALA A 456 -16.30 -22.16 -20.28
C ALA A 456 -14.99 -21.37 -20.42
N ALA A 457 -14.26 -21.59 -21.53
CA ALA A 457 -13.01 -20.92 -21.83
C ALA A 457 -13.18 -19.42 -22.14
N GLU A 458 -14.36 -18.96 -22.51
CA GLU A 458 -14.71 -17.54 -22.70
C GLU A 458 -15.05 -16.84 -21.38
N ILE A 459 -15.68 -17.54 -20.44
CA ILE A 459 -16.03 -17.00 -19.12
C ILE A 459 -14.80 -16.92 -18.21
N ASP A 460 -13.94 -17.93 -18.22
CA ASP A 460 -12.73 -17.98 -17.41
C ASP A 460 -11.54 -18.48 -18.27
N HIS A 461 -10.76 -17.51 -18.75
CA HIS A 461 -9.69 -17.74 -19.72
C HIS A 461 -8.41 -18.34 -19.13
N GLN A 462 -8.26 -18.34 -17.79
CA GLN A 462 -7.01 -18.74 -17.13
C GLN A 462 -6.99 -20.22 -16.73
N GLU A 463 -8.17 -20.86 -16.70
CA GLU A 463 -8.27 -22.24 -16.31
C GLU A 463 -7.82 -23.18 -17.44
N SER A 464 -6.82 -24.00 -17.13
CA SER A 464 -6.14 -24.86 -18.11
C SER A 464 -6.97 -26.08 -18.52
N ILE A 465 -7.98 -26.45 -17.72
CA ILE A 465 -8.84 -27.61 -17.98
C ILE A 465 -9.73 -27.41 -19.22
N TYR A 466 -10.21 -26.20 -19.47
CA TYR A 466 -11.14 -25.95 -20.59
C TYR A 466 -10.47 -26.13 -21.96
N PRO A 467 -9.29 -25.54 -22.24
CA PRO A 467 -8.59 -25.85 -23.48
C PRO A 467 -8.08 -27.30 -23.54
N ALA A 468 -7.84 -27.98 -22.42
CA ALA A 468 -7.50 -29.41 -22.44
C ALA A 468 -8.69 -30.26 -22.93
N ASN A 469 -9.89 -29.99 -22.40
CA ASN A 469 -11.11 -30.67 -22.83
C ASN A 469 -11.45 -30.36 -24.29
N LEU A 470 -11.24 -29.13 -24.75
CA LEU A 470 -11.36 -28.80 -26.18
C LEU A 470 -10.39 -29.61 -27.03
N ALA A 471 -9.11 -29.73 -26.61
CA ALA A 471 -8.12 -30.52 -27.33
C ALA A 471 -8.57 -31.99 -27.44
N GLU A 472 -9.07 -32.57 -26.36
CA GLU A 472 -9.59 -33.94 -26.35
C GLU A 472 -10.80 -34.11 -27.28
N MET A 473 -11.73 -33.15 -27.30
CA MET A 473 -12.90 -33.24 -28.19
C MET A 473 -12.49 -33.17 -29.66
N TYR A 474 -11.61 -32.23 -30.03
CA TYR A 474 -11.08 -32.13 -31.40
C TYR A 474 -10.29 -33.38 -31.79
N TRP A 475 -9.59 -34.00 -30.84
CA TRP A 475 -8.91 -35.27 -31.05
C TRP A 475 -9.89 -36.41 -31.34
N LYS A 476 -10.96 -36.54 -30.55
CA LYS A 476 -12.02 -37.55 -30.71
C LYS A 476 -12.73 -37.45 -32.06
N ILE A 477 -12.95 -36.24 -32.59
CA ILE A 477 -13.55 -36.04 -33.93
C ILE A 477 -12.54 -36.10 -35.10
N GLY A 478 -11.25 -36.31 -34.81
CA GLY A 478 -10.20 -36.49 -35.82
C GLY A 478 -9.55 -35.21 -36.35
N ASP A 479 -9.90 -34.03 -35.84
CA ASP A 479 -9.22 -32.77 -36.17
C ASP A 479 -7.94 -32.60 -35.34
N LYS A 480 -6.90 -33.33 -35.77
CA LYS A 480 -5.59 -33.33 -35.12
C LYS A 480 -4.94 -31.94 -35.07
N GLN A 481 -5.14 -31.11 -36.09
CA GLN A 481 -4.53 -29.78 -36.15
C GLN A 481 -5.10 -28.86 -35.06
N THR A 482 -6.42 -28.84 -34.91
CA THR A 482 -7.08 -28.04 -33.89
C THR A 482 -6.85 -28.61 -32.49
N ALA A 483 -6.83 -29.95 -32.35
CA ALA A 483 -6.45 -30.60 -31.10
C ALA A 483 -5.05 -30.15 -30.62
N ALA A 484 -4.05 -30.17 -31.50
CA ALA A 484 -2.69 -29.72 -31.20
C ALA A 484 -2.62 -28.23 -30.78
N LYS A 485 -3.45 -27.38 -31.41
CA LYS A 485 -3.55 -25.96 -31.06
C LYS A 485 -4.09 -25.76 -29.63
N TYR A 486 -5.17 -26.44 -29.27
CA TYR A 486 -5.74 -26.33 -27.92
C TYR A 486 -4.88 -27.02 -26.85
N ALA A 487 -4.23 -28.14 -27.18
CA ALA A 487 -3.25 -28.79 -26.30
C ALA A 487 -2.09 -27.85 -25.94
N ARG A 488 -1.55 -27.13 -26.94
CA ARG A 488 -0.55 -26.07 -26.72
C ARG A 488 -1.05 -24.97 -25.78
N LYS A 489 -2.29 -24.50 -25.99
CA LYS A 489 -2.90 -23.49 -25.13
C LYS A 489 -3.03 -24.01 -23.69
N ALA A 490 -3.55 -25.22 -23.50
CA ALA A 490 -3.70 -25.83 -22.18
C ALA A 490 -2.36 -25.95 -21.45
N LYS A 491 -1.31 -26.39 -22.16
CA LYS A 491 0.06 -26.49 -21.62
C LYS A 491 0.66 -25.12 -21.26
N SER A 492 0.41 -24.10 -22.09
CA SER A 492 0.84 -22.71 -21.78
C SER A 492 0.18 -22.14 -20.52
N LEU A 493 -1.02 -22.64 -20.18
CA LEU A 493 -1.73 -22.32 -18.93
C LEU A 493 -1.39 -23.28 -17.78
N GLY A 494 -0.43 -24.19 -17.98
CA GLY A 494 0.09 -25.07 -16.92
C GLY A 494 -0.58 -26.45 -16.80
N SER A 495 -1.42 -26.85 -17.76
CA SER A 495 -2.01 -28.20 -17.77
C SER A 495 -0.93 -29.29 -17.79
N ARG A 496 -1.18 -30.37 -17.04
CA ARG A 496 -0.34 -31.59 -16.98
C ARG A 496 -1.16 -32.86 -17.26
N LEU A 497 -2.32 -32.70 -17.89
CA LEU A 497 -3.19 -33.83 -18.19
C LEU A 497 -2.52 -34.75 -19.22
N GLU A 498 -2.65 -36.06 -19.01
CA GLU A 498 -2.06 -37.07 -19.88
C GLU A 498 -2.54 -36.95 -21.32
N ILE A 499 -3.83 -36.69 -21.54
CA ILE A 499 -4.39 -36.51 -22.89
C ILE A 499 -3.74 -35.33 -23.64
N VAL A 500 -3.37 -34.26 -22.94
CA VAL A 500 -2.68 -33.10 -23.53
C VAL A 500 -1.27 -33.50 -23.99
N GLU A 501 -0.56 -34.28 -23.18
CA GLU A 501 0.77 -34.80 -23.54
C GLU A 501 0.69 -35.84 -24.68
N THR A 502 -0.32 -36.69 -24.69
CA THR A 502 -0.56 -37.67 -25.77
C THR A 502 -0.81 -36.96 -27.10
N ILE A 503 -1.73 -35.99 -27.15
CA ILE A 503 -2.00 -35.22 -28.36
C ILE A 503 -0.72 -34.53 -28.85
N PHE A 504 0.07 -33.96 -27.94
CA PHE A 504 1.33 -33.29 -28.29
C PHE A 504 2.43 -34.23 -28.81
N ARG A 505 2.40 -35.52 -28.45
CA ARG A 505 3.34 -36.52 -29.00
C ARG A 505 2.91 -37.02 -30.37
N GLU A 506 1.61 -37.04 -30.64
CA GLU A 506 1.02 -37.60 -31.86
C GLU A 506 0.69 -36.57 -32.94
N THR A 507 0.95 -35.28 -32.68
CA THR A 507 0.75 -34.15 -33.60
C THR A 507 1.96 -33.25 -33.58
#